data_AF-X1TF73-F1
#
_entry.id   AF-X1TF73-F1
#
_cell.length_a   1.000
_cell.length_b   1.000
_cell.length_c   1.000
_cell.angle_alpha   90.00
_cell.angle_beta   90.00
_cell.angle_gamma   90.00
#
_symmetry.space_group_name_H-M   'P 1'
#
loop_
_entity.id
_entity.type
_entity.pdbx_description
1 polymer ?
#
loop_
_entity_poly.entity_id
_entity_poly.type
_entity_poly.pdbx_seq_one_letter_code
_entity_poly.pdbx_strand_id
1 'polypeptide(L)'
;MGAKKDERTNQVFIISQEEFEDITQKIYDSDKEMIVRLLSSINVVEGEPIVARFNILENKLLFKIDEEIISEEIESSEVYSEVERKLLSLLRKVNIIAVKEGIIPNPKTSFVGTVSAINLYDTIRTVVESDTTMKVTVISIYDTWSTGPLKVKMEAKPLTSLN
;
A
#
# COMPACT_ATOMS: atom_id res chain seq x y z
N MET A 1 27.67 1.66 2.30
CA MET A 1 26.62 0.84 1.67
C MET A 1 26.01 1.59 0.51
N GLY A 2 26.65 1.51 -0.66
CA GLY A 2 26.21 2.22 -1.85
C GLY A 2 26.94 1.75 -3.10
N ALA A 3 26.29 1.91 -4.25
CA ALA A 3 26.92 1.68 -5.55
C ALA A 3 28.08 2.66 -5.77
N LYS A 4 29.13 2.18 -6.43
CA LYS A 4 30.29 3.00 -6.80
C LYS A 4 30.19 3.35 -8.29
N LYS A 5 30.74 4.50 -8.66
CA LYS A 5 30.78 4.94 -10.05
C LYS A 5 31.61 3.96 -10.87
N ASP A 6 31.11 3.64 -12.06
CA ASP A 6 31.92 2.98 -13.07
C ASP A 6 33.12 3.85 -13.44
N GLU A 7 34.32 3.27 -13.43
CA GLU A 7 35.58 4.03 -13.54
C GLU A 7 35.83 4.58 -14.95
N ARG A 8 35.08 4.11 -15.96
CA ARG A 8 35.21 4.56 -17.36
C ARG A 8 34.19 5.63 -17.73
N THR A 9 32.96 5.52 -17.23
CA THR A 9 31.83 6.38 -17.58
C THR A 9 31.50 7.40 -16.49
N ASN A 10 32.04 7.23 -15.28
CA ASN A 10 31.71 8.03 -14.08
C ASN A 10 30.21 7.95 -13.71
N GLN A 11 29.50 6.93 -14.20
CA GLN A 11 28.06 6.73 -13.98
C GLN A 11 27.81 5.71 -12.87
N VAL A 12 26.73 5.91 -12.11
CA VAL A 12 26.30 4.99 -11.04
C VAL A 12 25.22 4.02 -11.55
N PHE A 13 24.47 4.42 -12.57
CA PHE A 13 23.44 3.62 -13.21
C PHE A 13 23.82 3.32 -14.66
N ILE A 14 23.63 2.08 -15.05
CA ILE A 14 23.70 1.62 -16.44
C ILE A 14 22.27 1.35 -16.88
N ILE A 15 21.80 2.11 -17.87
CA ILE A 15 20.43 2.05 -18.40
C ILE A 15 20.53 1.87 -19.92
N SER A 16 19.67 1.04 -20.50
CA SER A 16 19.62 0.90 -21.96
C SER A 16 19.14 2.19 -22.61
N GLN A 17 19.86 2.66 -23.63
CA GLN A 17 19.44 3.84 -24.40
C GLN A 17 18.11 3.60 -25.13
N GLU A 18 17.94 2.42 -25.71
CA GLU A 18 16.68 2.01 -26.37
C GLU A 18 15.51 2.06 -25.38
N GLU A 19 15.69 1.52 -24.17
CA GLU A 19 14.66 1.57 -23.12
C GLU A 19 14.33 3.01 -22.72
N PHE A 20 15.33 3.89 -22.64
CA PHE A 20 15.11 5.30 -22.32
C PHE A 20 14.30 6.03 -23.40
N GLU A 21 14.63 5.80 -24.67
CA GLU A 21 13.95 6.40 -25.82
C GLU A 21 12.49 5.92 -25.91
N ASP A 22 12.25 4.60 -25.80
CA ASP A 22 10.91 4.00 -25.78
C ASP A 22 10.01 4.59 -24.72
N ILE A 23 10.57 4.86 -23.54
CA ILE A 23 9.85 5.36 -22.38
C ILE A 23 9.54 6.83 -22.51
N THR A 24 10.50 7.60 -23.02
CA THR A 24 10.30 9.01 -23.33
C THR A 24 9.15 9.16 -24.34
N GLN A 25 9.13 8.31 -25.37
CA GLN A 25 8.06 8.31 -26.37
C GLN A 25 6.70 7.91 -25.76
N LYS A 26 6.65 6.83 -24.95
CA LYS A 26 5.42 6.43 -24.24
C LYS A 26 4.85 7.51 -23.33
N ILE A 27 5.71 8.26 -22.63
CA ILE A 27 5.29 9.36 -21.77
C ILE A 27 4.79 10.53 -22.62
N TYR A 28 5.49 10.86 -23.72
CA TYR A 28 5.10 11.93 -24.63
C TYR A 28 3.74 11.68 -25.30
N ASP A 29 3.46 10.44 -25.68
CA ASP A 29 2.21 10.05 -26.34
C ASP A 29 1.03 9.85 -25.37
N SER A 30 1.29 9.80 -24.06
CA SER A 30 0.27 9.56 -23.04
C SER A 30 -0.49 10.85 -22.68
N ASP A 31 -1.82 10.77 -22.64
CA ASP A 31 -2.69 11.81 -22.09
C ASP A 31 -2.97 11.61 -20.58
N LYS A 32 -2.43 10.54 -19.98
CA LYS A 32 -2.59 10.19 -18.57
C LYS A 32 -1.38 10.59 -17.76
N GLU A 33 -1.60 10.82 -16.46
CA GLU A 33 -0.52 10.94 -15.49
C GLU A 33 0.21 9.59 -15.37
N MET A 34 1.54 9.63 -15.50
CA MET A 34 2.38 8.44 -15.52
C MET A 34 3.34 8.45 -14.32
N ILE A 35 3.51 7.28 -13.71
CA ILE A 35 4.47 7.02 -12.65
C ILE A 35 5.68 6.35 -13.29
N VAL A 36 6.83 7.00 -13.22
CA VAL A 36 8.11 6.48 -13.72
C VAL A 36 8.94 5.98 -12.55
N ARG A 37 9.28 4.70 -12.55
CA ARG A 37 10.10 4.08 -11.52
C ARG A 37 11.40 3.58 -12.15
N LEU A 38 12.52 3.82 -11.47
CA LEU A 38 13.80 3.21 -11.80
C LEU A 38 14.06 2.07 -10.80
N LEU A 39 14.12 0.85 -11.31
CA LEU A 39 14.31 -0.37 -10.52
C LEU A 39 15.66 -0.97 -10.86
N SER A 40 16.34 -1.56 -9.88
CA SER A 40 17.51 -2.37 -10.23
C SER A 40 17.06 -3.67 -10.89
N SER A 41 17.79 -4.09 -11.92
CA SER A 41 17.54 -5.35 -12.62
C SER A 41 17.96 -6.57 -11.80
N ILE A 42 18.89 -6.39 -10.86
CA ILE A 42 19.41 -7.44 -9.97
C ILE A 42 19.68 -6.86 -8.58
N ASN A 43 19.90 -7.72 -7.57
CA ASN A 43 20.42 -7.23 -6.29
C ASN A 43 21.85 -6.70 -6.50
N VAL A 44 22.11 -5.47 -6.02
CA VAL A 44 23.38 -4.78 -6.25
C VAL A 44 24.39 -5.17 -5.19
N VAL A 45 25.58 -5.60 -5.62
CA VAL A 45 26.74 -5.81 -4.75
C VAL A 45 27.41 -4.47 -4.45
N GLU A 46 27.85 -4.27 -3.21
CA GLU A 46 28.52 -3.03 -2.81
C GLU A 46 29.78 -2.79 -3.66
N GLY A 47 29.91 -1.58 -4.23
CA GLY A 47 31.05 -1.22 -5.07
C GLY A 47 30.86 -1.42 -6.57
N GLU A 48 29.74 -2.00 -7.02
CA GLU A 48 29.44 -2.21 -8.45
C GLU A 48 28.44 -1.16 -8.99
N PRO A 49 28.48 -0.87 -10.31
CA PRO A 49 27.47 -0.05 -10.95
C PRO A 49 26.11 -0.77 -11.00
N ILE A 50 25.02 -0.01 -10.93
CA ILE A 50 23.66 -0.55 -10.91
C ILE A 50 23.14 -0.68 -12.33
N VAL A 51 22.92 -1.90 -12.79
CA VAL A 51 22.05 -2.11 -13.97
C VAL A 51 20.62 -1.82 -13.55
N ALA A 52 20.03 -0.79 -14.14
CA ALA A 52 18.70 -0.33 -13.82
C ALA A 52 17.80 -0.40 -15.05
N ARG A 53 16.52 -0.66 -14.78
CA ARG A 53 15.44 -0.70 -15.75
C ARG A 53 14.31 0.19 -15.28
N PHE A 54 13.56 0.72 -16.22
CA PHE A 54 12.40 1.50 -15.91
C PHE A 54 11.17 0.60 -15.77
N ASN A 55 10.24 1.06 -14.93
CA ASN A 55 8.89 0.54 -14.84
C ASN A 55 7.93 1.73 -14.88
N ILE A 56 7.12 1.80 -15.93
CA ILE A 56 6.09 2.82 -16.08
C ILE A 56 4.74 2.21 -15.70
N LEU A 57 3.97 2.99 -14.95
CA LEU A 57 2.59 2.67 -14.57
C LEU A 57 1.74 3.92 -14.80
N GLU A 58 0.49 3.75 -15.22
CA GLU A 58 -0.48 4.85 -15.17
C GLU A 58 -0.83 5.16 -13.71
N ASN A 59 -0.96 6.44 -13.36
CA ASN A 59 -1.49 6.83 -12.05
C ASN A 59 -3.02 6.76 -12.07
N LYS A 60 -3.59 5.78 -11.38
CA LYS A 60 -5.05 5.55 -11.34
C LYS A 60 -5.60 5.87 -9.97
N LEU A 61 -6.83 6.41 -9.93
CA LEU A 61 -7.64 6.42 -8.71
C LEU A 61 -8.07 5.00 -8.42
N LEU A 62 -7.68 4.45 -7.26
CA LEU A 62 -7.90 3.06 -6.88
C LEU A 62 -8.97 2.90 -5.80
N PHE A 63 -9.03 3.83 -4.84
CA PHE A 63 -10.05 3.85 -3.81
C PHE A 63 -10.64 5.25 -3.70
N LYS A 64 -11.95 5.35 -3.53
CA LYS A 64 -12.64 6.63 -3.29
C LYS A 64 -12.77 6.89 -1.79
N ILE A 65 -12.93 8.16 -1.44
CA ILE A 65 -13.38 8.54 -0.09
C ILE A 65 -14.68 7.79 0.28
N ASP A 66 -14.75 7.33 1.52
CA ASP A 66 -15.85 6.54 2.10
C ASP A 66 -16.10 5.17 1.44
N GLU A 67 -15.19 4.70 0.60
CA GLU A 67 -15.26 3.36 0.03
C GLU A 67 -14.94 2.29 1.09
N GLU A 68 -15.84 1.31 1.23
CA GLU A 68 -15.61 0.10 2.02
C GLU A 68 -14.63 -0.83 1.27
N ILE A 69 -13.48 -1.09 1.89
CA ILE A 69 -12.42 -1.92 1.30
C ILE A 69 -12.64 -3.39 1.62
N ILE A 70 -12.98 -3.67 2.88
CA ILE A 70 -13.26 -5.02 3.39
C ILE A 70 -14.07 -4.90 4.68
N SER A 71 -14.89 -5.91 4.95
CA SER A 71 -15.58 -6.07 6.21
C SER A 71 -15.53 -7.52 6.69
N GLU A 72 -15.31 -7.72 7.99
CA GLU A 72 -15.27 -9.04 8.63
C GLU A 72 -16.01 -9.04 9.96
N GLU A 73 -16.57 -10.19 10.31
CA GLU A 73 -17.16 -10.43 11.62
C GLU A 73 -16.06 -10.74 12.64
N ILE A 74 -16.05 -10.01 13.75
CA ILE A 74 -15.07 -10.12 14.81
C ILE A 74 -15.81 -10.42 16.11
N GLU A 75 -15.68 -11.65 16.59
CA GLU A 75 -16.18 -12.04 17.91
C GLU A 75 -15.47 -11.23 19.00
N SER A 76 -16.24 -10.73 19.96
CA SER A 76 -15.71 -10.12 21.18
C SER A 76 -14.88 -11.13 21.99
N SER A 77 -13.97 -10.59 22.81
CA SER A 77 -13.21 -11.33 23.79
C SER A 77 -12.84 -10.38 24.93
N GLU A 78 -12.90 -10.87 26.17
CA GLU A 78 -12.42 -10.13 27.34
C GLU A 78 -10.90 -9.87 27.27
N VAL A 79 -10.18 -10.66 26.47
CA VAL A 79 -8.74 -10.52 26.26
C VAL A 79 -8.47 -9.52 25.15
N TYR A 80 -8.13 -8.28 25.52
CA TYR A 80 -7.81 -7.18 24.59
C TYR A 80 -6.87 -7.60 23.44
N SER A 81 -5.82 -8.35 23.77
CA SER A 81 -4.81 -8.77 22.78
C SER A 81 -5.35 -9.73 21.70
N GLU A 82 -6.44 -10.45 21.96
CA GLU A 82 -7.07 -11.32 20.97
C GLU A 82 -7.81 -10.52 19.91
N VAL A 83 -8.60 -9.54 20.33
CA VAL A 83 -9.30 -8.60 19.45
C VAL A 83 -8.28 -7.79 18.64
N GLU A 84 -7.24 -7.28 19.29
CA GLU A 84 -6.15 -6.56 18.61
C GLU A 84 -5.52 -7.41 17.50
N ARG A 85 -5.18 -8.68 17.76
CA ARG A 85 -4.63 -9.59 16.75
C ARG A 85 -5.58 -9.79 15.56
N LYS A 86 -6.89 -9.93 15.80
CA LYS A 86 -7.89 -10.06 14.74
C LYS A 86 -7.97 -8.79 13.87
N LEU A 87 -7.99 -7.61 14.49
CA LEU A 87 -8.03 -6.33 13.76
C LEU A 87 -6.74 -6.02 12.99
N LEU A 88 -5.57 -6.32 13.56
CA LEU A 88 -4.30 -6.22 12.83
C LEU A 88 -4.24 -7.18 11.66
N SER A 89 -4.83 -8.37 11.78
CA SER A 89 -4.99 -9.31 10.66
C SER A 89 -5.89 -8.75 9.56
N LEU A 90 -6.99 -8.09 9.91
CA LEU A 90 -7.86 -7.40 8.96
C LEU A 90 -7.10 -6.29 8.20
N LEU A 91 -6.28 -5.49 8.88
CA LEU A 91 -5.42 -4.48 8.24
C LEU A 91 -4.35 -5.10 7.31
N ARG A 92 -3.83 -6.29 7.62
CA ARG A 92 -2.94 -7.01 6.69
C ARG A 92 -3.66 -7.42 5.41
N LYS A 93 -4.93 -7.85 5.50
CA LYS A 93 -5.76 -8.15 4.32
C LYS A 93 -6.00 -6.90 3.48
N VAL A 94 -6.28 -5.75 4.11
CA VAL A 94 -6.36 -4.44 3.43
C VAL A 94 -5.08 -4.14 2.67
N ASN A 95 -3.91 -4.35 3.27
CA ASN A 95 -2.63 -4.14 2.59
C ASN A 95 -2.48 -5.04 1.35
N ILE A 96 -2.84 -6.33 1.44
CA ILE A 96 -2.80 -7.26 0.30
C ILE A 96 -3.75 -6.82 -0.81
N ILE A 97 -4.98 -6.42 -0.47
CA ILE A 97 -5.97 -5.91 -1.43
C ILE A 97 -5.40 -4.67 -2.14
N ALA A 98 -4.90 -3.69 -1.39
CA ALA A 98 -4.43 -2.45 -2.00
C ALA A 98 -3.22 -2.64 -2.91
N VAL A 99 -2.30 -3.55 -2.58
CA VAL A 99 -1.19 -3.93 -3.48
C VAL A 99 -1.72 -4.58 -4.75
N LYS A 100 -2.71 -5.47 -4.63
CA LYS A 100 -3.32 -6.15 -5.78
C LYS A 100 -4.04 -5.17 -6.71
N GLU A 101 -4.73 -4.17 -6.15
CA GLU A 101 -5.38 -3.11 -6.92
C GLU A 101 -4.38 -2.13 -7.57
N GLY A 102 -3.13 -2.12 -7.13
CA GLY A 102 -2.04 -1.40 -7.78
C GLY A 102 -1.49 -0.22 -6.99
N ILE A 103 -1.73 -0.13 -5.68
CA ILE A 103 -0.97 0.80 -4.84
C ILE A 103 0.48 0.32 -4.77
N ILE A 104 1.39 1.25 -5.05
CA ILE A 104 2.83 1.02 -4.96
C ILE A 104 3.23 1.02 -3.47
N PRO A 105 3.76 -0.10 -2.93
CA PRO A 105 4.19 -0.17 -1.54
C PRO A 105 5.33 0.82 -1.27
N ASN A 106 5.36 1.37 -0.06
CA ASN A 106 6.50 2.16 0.38
C ASN A 106 7.77 1.29 0.35
N PRO A 107 8.86 1.73 -0.31
CA PRO A 107 10.06 0.90 -0.48
C PRO A 107 10.82 0.63 0.83
N LYS A 108 10.57 1.41 1.89
CA LYS A 108 11.22 1.23 3.21
C LYS A 108 10.40 0.33 4.14
N THR A 109 9.08 0.43 4.12
CA THR A 109 8.20 -0.27 5.08
C THR A 109 7.41 -1.42 4.47
N SER A 110 7.35 -1.51 3.14
CA SER A 110 6.50 -2.44 2.38
C SER A 110 4.98 -2.28 2.62
N PHE A 111 4.56 -1.23 3.34
CA PHE A 111 3.15 -0.91 3.56
C PHE A 111 2.62 0.06 2.50
N VAL A 112 1.33 -0.05 2.24
CA VAL A 112 0.58 0.81 1.29
C VAL A 112 -0.04 2.04 1.95
N GLY A 113 -0.10 2.08 3.29
CA GLY A 113 -1.04 2.97 3.97
C GLY A 113 -0.88 3.08 5.47
N THR A 114 -1.82 3.79 6.09
CA THR A 114 -1.84 4.08 7.54
C THR A 114 -3.26 4.05 8.10
N VAL A 115 -3.38 3.62 9.35
CA VAL A 115 -4.58 3.77 10.19
C VAL A 115 -4.21 4.62 11.42
N SER A 116 -5.13 5.42 11.92
CA SER A 116 -4.92 6.17 13.16
C SER A 116 -4.85 5.22 14.36
N ALA A 117 -3.84 5.39 15.23
CA ALA A 117 -3.72 4.63 16.46
C ALA A 117 -4.95 4.81 17.38
N ILE A 118 -5.52 6.02 17.41
CA ILE A 118 -6.74 6.32 18.17
C ILE A 118 -7.92 5.51 17.61
N ASN A 119 -8.11 5.53 16.29
CA ASN A 119 -9.20 4.77 15.67
C ASN A 119 -9.05 3.25 15.87
N LEU A 120 -7.83 2.72 15.78
CA LEU A 120 -7.59 1.31 16.07
C LEU A 120 -7.90 0.98 17.54
N TYR A 121 -7.41 1.79 18.49
CA TYR A 121 -7.67 1.61 19.91
C TYR A 121 -9.18 1.66 20.24
N ASP A 122 -9.88 2.66 19.71
CA ASP A 122 -11.32 2.82 19.92
C ASP A 122 -12.12 1.66 19.34
N THR A 123 -11.70 1.14 18.18
CA THR A 123 -12.32 -0.04 17.56
C THR A 123 -12.09 -1.29 18.40
N ILE A 124 -10.85 -1.53 18.88
CA ILE A 124 -10.57 -2.66 19.78
C ILE A 124 -11.44 -2.56 21.02
N ARG A 125 -11.46 -1.40 21.67
CA ARG A 125 -12.26 -1.15 22.88
C ARG A 125 -13.75 -1.42 22.62
N THR A 126 -14.28 -0.91 21.52
CA THR A 126 -15.68 -1.10 21.12
C THR A 126 -16.03 -2.59 20.96
N VAL A 127 -15.14 -3.38 20.33
CA VAL A 127 -15.38 -4.82 20.15
C VAL A 127 -15.26 -5.58 21.47
N VAL A 128 -14.28 -5.25 22.32
CA VAL A 128 -14.10 -5.86 23.66
C VAL A 128 -15.32 -5.59 24.55
N GLU A 129 -15.80 -4.34 24.59
CA GLU A 129 -16.94 -3.92 25.44
C GLU A 129 -18.31 -4.35 24.89
N SER A 130 -18.39 -4.92 23.69
CA SER A 130 -19.67 -5.25 23.03
C SER A 130 -20.32 -6.55 23.52
N ASP A 131 -19.56 -7.44 24.16
CA ASP A 131 -19.96 -8.80 24.56
C ASP A 131 -20.64 -9.63 23.44
N THR A 132 -20.51 -9.21 22.18
CA THR A 132 -21.18 -9.79 21.01
C THR A 132 -20.27 -9.74 19.78
N THR A 133 -20.60 -10.53 18.76
CA THR A 133 -19.89 -10.45 17.47
C THR A 133 -20.22 -9.14 16.76
N MET A 134 -19.18 -8.42 16.36
CA MET A 134 -19.28 -7.13 15.69
C MET A 134 -18.84 -7.25 14.23
N LYS A 135 -19.56 -6.60 13.32
CA LYS A 135 -19.10 -6.39 11.94
C LYS A 135 -18.13 -5.21 11.94
N VAL A 136 -16.87 -5.46 11.58
CA VAL A 136 -15.83 -4.44 11.48
C VAL A 136 -15.52 -4.17 10.02
N THR A 137 -15.77 -2.93 9.59
CA THR A 137 -15.54 -2.47 8.22
C THR A 137 -14.32 -1.54 8.17
N VAL A 138 -13.43 -1.74 7.20
CA VAL A 138 -12.34 -0.82 6.90
C VAL A 138 -12.72 0.06 5.72
N ILE A 139 -12.66 1.37 5.92
CA ILE A 139 -13.17 2.38 5.01
C ILE A 139 -12.05 3.37 4.64
N SER A 140 -11.92 3.70 3.36
CA SER A 140 -11.01 4.74 2.91
C SER A 140 -11.48 6.13 3.36
N ILE A 141 -10.57 6.95 3.89
CA ILE A 141 -10.93 8.31 4.34
C ILE A 141 -10.61 9.40 3.30
N TYR A 142 -9.97 9.05 2.19
CA TYR A 142 -9.71 9.93 1.05
C TYR A 142 -9.70 9.14 -0.25
N ASP A 143 -9.87 9.84 -1.37
CA ASP A 143 -9.46 9.31 -2.66
C ASP A 143 -7.97 8.92 -2.59
N THR A 144 -7.64 7.73 -3.09
CA THR A 144 -6.29 7.15 -3.04
C THR A 144 -5.91 6.66 -4.43
N TRP A 145 -4.77 7.15 -4.90
CA TRP A 145 -4.20 6.79 -6.20
C TRP A 145 -3.14 5.69 -6.08
N SER A 146 -2.66 5.18 -7.21
CA SER A 146 -1.58 4.18 -7.30
C SER A 146 -0.30 4.58 -6.53
N THR A 147 -0.05 5.87 -6.34
CA THR A 147 1.08 6.39 -5.54
C THR A 147 0.87 6.30 -4.02
N GLY A 148 -0.35 6.07 -3.55
CA GLY A 148 -0.69 6.03 -2.12
C GLY A 148 -0.44 7.37 -1.40
N PRO A 149 -0.38 7.38 -0.06
CA PRO A 149 -0.69 6.26 0.84
C PRO A 149 -2.21 6.07 1.01
N LEU A 150 -2.66 4.83 1.16
CA LEU A 150 -4.03 4.51 1.53
C LEU A 150 -4.27 4.84 3.01
N LYS A 151 -5.13 5.82 3.27
CA LYS A 151 -5.53 6.16 4.64
C LYS A 151 -6.89 5.56 4.93
N VAL A 152 -7.01 4.85 6.04
CA VAL A 152 -8.24 4.14 6.41
C VAL A 152 -8.69 4.44 7.83
N LYS A 153 -9.99 4.24 8.06
CA LYS A 153 -10.60 4.10 9.38
C LYS A 153 -11.28 2.74 9.48
N MET A 154 -11.41 2.23 10.70
CA MET A 154 -12.21 1.06 11.05
C MET A 154 -13.49 1.53 11.73
N GLU A 155 -14.62 0.92 11.39
CA GLU A 155 -15.91 1.11 12.04
C GLU A 155 -16.44 -0.25 12.50
N ALA A 156 -16.75 -0.39 13.79
CA ALA A 156 -17.38 -1.58 14.35
C ALA A 156 -18.87 -1.32 14.59
N LYS A 157 -19.74 -2.20 14.08
CA LYS A 157 -21.19 -2.15 14.29
C LYS A 157 -21.70 -3.52 14.71
N PRO A 158 -22.74 -3.60 15.58
CA PRO A 158 -23.39 -4.88 15.88
C PRO A 158 -23.89 -5.54 14.60
N LEU A 159 -23.94 -6.87 14.58
CA LEU A 159 -24.64 -7.61 13.53
C LEU A 159 -26.14 -7.33 13.65
N THR A 160 -26.62 -6.29 12.97
CA THR A 160 -28.05 -6.02 12.92
C THR A 160 -28.74 -7.14 12.15
N SER A 161 -29.61 -7.91 12.81
CA SER A 161 -30.59 -8.72 12.10
C SER A 161 -31.42 -7.78 11.22
N LEU A 162 -31.32 -7.92 9.90
CA LEU A 162 -32.33 -7.38 9.00
C LEU A 162 -33.64 -8.09 9.36
N ASN A 163 -34.48 -7.41 10.15
CA ASN A 163 -35.89 -7.75 10.30
C ASN A 163 -36.66 -7.21 9.11
#